data_AF-A0A2A4NEQ0-F1
#
_entry.id   AF-A0A2A4NEQ0-F1
#
_cell.length_a   1.000
_cell.length_b   1.000
_cell.length_c   1.000
_cell.angle_alpha   90.00
_cell.angle_beta   90.00
_cell.angle_gamma   90.00
#
_symmetry.space_group_name_H-M   'P 1'
#
loop_
_entity.id
_entity.type
_entity.pdbx_description
1 polymer ?
#
loop_
_entity_poly.entity_id
_entity_poly.type
_entity_poly.pdbx_seq_one_letter_code
_entity_poly.pdbx_strand_id
1 'polypeptide(L)'
;MYINENRLLMYNIVSFKHLKYILVKIEVLLLIRNKTKTLKKTIIKKNKMKNFTKVFAIAITMFGFAASSFAQETASASATATIITPIAIVKNTDMVFGNIAVQTDAAGQTVTLGAASDANASFTSLVTLPNFNKVTPTAAKFTVSGDVDYTYSFDYPATISLTNTEDPMTITLTCNVEKAAGKLALGSEILYFGGTLDIGTNQAAGVYNTVTDFDVTVNYN
;
A
#
# COMPACT_ATOMS: atom_id res chain seq x y z
N MET A 1 -109.97 43.05 81.30
CA MET A 1 -109.45 42.07 80.32
C MET A 1 -108.60 42.77 79.24
N TYR A 2 -107.56 43.52 79.63
CA TYR A 2 -106.75 44.36 78.70
C TYR A 2 -105.22 44.20 78.88
N ILE A 3 -104.77 43.49 79.91
CA ILE A 3 -103.34 43.34 80.27
C ILE A 3 -102.67 42.17 79.52
N ASN A 4 -103.45 41.19 79.04
CA ASN A 4 -102.91 39.97 78.44
C ASN A 4 -102.42 40.17 77.00
N GLU A 5 -103.06 41.05 76.22
CA GLU A 5 -102.69 41.28 74.82
C GLU A 5 -101.37 42.05 74.67
N ASN A 6 -101.08 43.02 75.54
CA ASN A 6 -99.82 43.77 75.51
C ASN A 6 -98.59 42.92 75.87
N ARG A 7 -98.75 41.91 76.75
CA ARG A 7 -97.67 40.94 77.03
C ARG A 7 -97.42 40.00 75.85
N LEU A 8 -98.47 39.58 75.16
CA LEU A 8 -98.35 38.78 73.92
C LEU A 8 -97.63 39.56 72.81
N LEU A 9 -97.98 40.83 72.63
CA LEU A 9 -97.34 41.73 71.66
C LEU A 9 -95.84 41.93 71.97
N MET A 10 -95.49 42.16 73.24
CA MET A 10 -94.09 42.28 73.68
C MET A 10 -93.29 40.98 73.43
N TYR A 11 -93.85 39.80 73.70
CA TYR A 11 -93.17 38.52 73.47
C TYR A 11 -92.91 38.26 71.98
N ASN A 12 -93.89 38.55 71.12
CA ASN A 12 -93.75 38.41 69.67
C ASN A 12 -92.70 39.37 69.10
N ILE A 13 -92.62 40.61 69.60
CA ILE A 13 -91.61 41.59 69.17
C ILE A 13 -90.19 41.13 69.58
N VAL A 14 -90.02 40.64 70.81
CA VAL A 14 -88.72 40.12 71.29
C VAL A 14 -88.31 38.87 70.50
N SER A 15 -89.24 37.94 70.27
CA SER A 15 -89.03 36.73 69.46
C SER A 15 -88.63 37.07 68.02
N PHE A 16 -89.29 38.04 67.40
CA PHE A 16 -89.00 38.47 66.02
C PHE A 16 -87.62 39.15 65.90
N LYS A 17 -87.24 39.97 66.89
CA LYS A 17 -85.87 40.54 66.96
C LYS A 17 -84.81 39.45 67.13
N HIS A 18 -85.10 38.44 67.95
CA HIS A 18 -84.19 37.30 68.15
C HIS A 18 -84.03 36.47 66.87
N LEU A 19 -85.12 36.23 66.15
CA LEU A 19 -85.10 35.50 64.88
C LEU A 19 -84.34 36.24 63.79
N LYS A 20 -84.52 37.57 63.69
CA LYS A 20 -83.73 38.42 62.76
C LYS A 20 -82.24 38.39 63.10
N TYR A 21 -81.89 38.45 64.38
CA TYR A 21 -80.50 38.35 64.82
C TYR A 21 -79.88 36.99 64.44
N ILE A 22 -80.61 35.89 64.63
CA ILE A 22 -80.19 34.55 64.21
C ILE A 22 -79.98 34.50 62.69
N LEU A 23 -80.91 35.06 61.91
CA LEU A 23 -80.85 35.06 60.45
C LEU A 23 -79.60 35.81 59.93
N VAL A 24 -79.34 37.00 60.47
CA VAL A 24 -78.13 37.78 60.15
C VAL A 24 -76.87 37.01 60.53
N LYS A 25 -76.86 36.35 61.69
CA LYS A 25 -75.71 35.54 62.14
C LYS A 25 -75.46 34.34 61.21
N ILE A 26 -76.52 33.70 60.72
CA ILE A 26 -76.41 32.60 59.74
C ILE A 26 -75.86 33.12 58.42
N GLU A 27 -76.32 34.26 57.91
CA GLU A 27 -75.79 34.85 56.67
C GLU A 27 -74.30 35.18 56.78
N VAL A 28 -73.89 35.78 57.90
CA VAL A 28 -72.47 36.06 58.18
C VAL A 28 -71.65 34.77 58.22
N LEU A 29 -72.14 33.72 58.88
CA LEU A 29 -71.47 32.41 58.91
C LEU A 29 -71.39 31.77 57.52
N LEU A 30 -72.43 31.89 56.69
CA LEU A 30 -72.42 31.39 55.32
C LEU A 30 -71.41 32.16 54.44
N LEU A 31 -71.31 33.47 54.59
CA LEU A 31 -70.31 34.29 53.90
C LEU A 31 -68.88 33.91 54.31
N ILE A 32 -68.62 33.73 55.61
CA ILE A 32 -67.33 33.27 56.12
C ILE A 32 -67.00 31.88 55.56
N ARG A 33 -67.98 30.96 55.58
CA ARG A 33 -67.82 29.61 55.01
C ARG A 33 -67.50 29.64 53.52
N ASN A 34 -68.15 30.51 52.76
CA ASN A 34 -67.90 30.64 51.32
C ASN A 34 -66.53 31.24 51.04
N LYS A 35 -66.12 32.28 51.78
CA LYS A 35 -64.80 32.91 51.64
C LYS A 35 -63.65 31.98 52.03
N THR A 36 -63.83 31.18 53.08
CA THR A 36 -62.83 30.16 53.47
C THR A 36 -62.69 29.06 52.42
N LYS A 37 -63.78 28.62 51.77
CA LYS A 37 -63.73 27.69 50.64
C LYS A 37 -62.96 28.25 49.43
N THR A 38 -63.21 29.51 49.05
CA THR A 38 -62.52 30.14 47.90
C THR A 38 -61.02 30.33 48.15
N LEU A 39 -60.64 30.72 49.37
CA LEU A 39 -59.24 30.84 49.78
C LEU A 39 -58.50 29.50 49.69
N LYS A 40 -59.08 28.42 50.25
CA LYS A 40 -58.49 27.07 50.15
C LYS A 40 -58.29 26.62 48.71
N LYS A 41 -59.29 26.83 47.84
CA LYS A 41 -59.20 26.48 46.41
C LYS A 41 -58.07 27.25 45.70
N THR A 42 -57.89 28.52 46.04
CA THR A 42 -56.84 29.38 45.44
C THR A 42 -55.44 28.93 45.88
N ILE A 43 -55.26 28.58 47.16
CA ILE A 43 -53.99 28.09 47.70
C ILE A 43 -53.60 26.75 47.06
N ILE A 44 -54.55 25.81 46.96
CA ILE A 44 -54.30 24.49 46.33
C ILE A 44 -53.90 24.68 44.86
N LYS A 45 -54.62 25.53 44.11
CA LYS A 45 -54.28 25.83 42.71
C LYS A 45 -52.87 26.44 42.61
N LYS A 46 -52.53 27.41 43.47
CA LYS A 46 -51.20 28.05 43.50
C LYS A 46 -50.08 27.05 43.77
N ASN A 47 -50.26 26.13 44.71
CA ASN A 47 -49.26 25.10 45.01
C ASN A 47 -49.12 24.07 43.88
N LYS A 48 -50.22 23.64 43.27
CA LYS A 48 -50.19 22.75 42.09
C LYS A 48 -49.46 23.40 40.92
N MET A 49 -49.72 24.68 40.64
CA MET A 49 -49.03 25.44 39.59
C MET A 49 -47.53 25.59 39.88
N LYS A 50 -47.14 25.94 41.12
CA LYS A 50 -45.72 26.04 41.50
C LYS A 50 -44.95 24.73 41.32
N ASN A 51 -45.55 23.60 41.70
CA ASN A 51 -44.91 22.30 41.55
C ASN A 51 -44.84 21.86 40.08
N PHE A 52 -45.87 22.17 39.28
CA PHE A 52 -45.86 21.90 37.84
C PHE A 52 -44.78 22.71 37.11
N THR A 53 -44.59 23.99 37.45
CA THR A 53 -43.53 24.82 36.86
C THR A 53 -42.12 24.27 37.15
N LYS A 54 -41.88 23.74 38.36
CA LYS A 54 -40.58 23.13 38.72
C LYS A 54 -40.29 21.87 37.91
N VAL A 55 -41.29 20.99 37.77
CA VAL A 55 -41.14 19.75 36.99
C VAL A 55 -40.92 20.06 35.51
N PHE A 56 -41.63 21.05 34.96
CA PHE A 56 -41.48 21.47 33.58
C PHE A 56 -40.09 22.08 33.28
N ALA A 57 -39.54 22.86 34.21
CA ALA A 57 -38.19 23.42 34.06
C ALA A 57 -37.10 22.34 33.99
N ILE A 58 -37.22 21.27 34.80
CA ILE A 58 -36.26 20.15 34.80
C ILE A 58 -36.34 19.35 33.50
N ALA A 59 -37.56 19.13 32.97
CA ALA A 59 -37.75 18.41 31.71
C ALA A 59 -37.10 19.14 30.52
N ILE A 60 -37.19 20.47 30.46
CA ILE A 60 -36.56 21.26 29.40
C ILE A 60 -35.03 21.15 29.45
N THR A 61 -34.44 21.16 30.66
CA THR A 61 -32.97 21.02 30.79
C THR A 61 -32.46 19.66 30.33
N MET A 62 -33.24 18.58 30.47
CA MET A 62 -32.82 17.24 30.01
C MET A 62 -32.87 17.07 28.48
N PHE A 63 -33.76 17.78 27.78
CA PHE A 63 -33.81 17.77 26.31
C PHE A 63 -32.64 18.54 25.66
N GLY A 64 -31.94 19.40 26.39
CA GLY A 64 -30.77 20.14 25.90
C GLY A 64 -29.47 19.32 25.84
N PHE A 65 -29.43 18.11 26.44
CA PHE A 65 -28.24 17.25 26.48
C PHE A 65 -28.26 16.09 25.49
N ALA A 66 -29.27 16.02 24.61
CA ALA A 66 -29.20 15.14 23.44
C ALA A 66 -28.29 15.75 22.35
N ALA A 67 -27.11 16.21 22.75
CA ALA A 67 -26.03 16.45 21.80
C ALA A 67 -25.59 15.08 21.29
N SER A 68 -25.86 14.84 20.02
CA SER A 68 -25.43 13.68 19.26
C SER A 68 -23.95 13.38 19.50
N SER A 69 -23.67 12.35 20.29
CA SER A 69 -22.35 11.74 20.38
C SER A 69 -22.06 11.05 19.06
N PHE A 70 -21.40 11.78 18.14
CA PHE A 70 -20.70 11.19 17.01
C PHE A 70 -19.19 11.38 17.25
N ALA A 71 -18.63 10.60 18.17
CA ALA A 71 -17.18 10.52 18.39
C ALA A 71 -16.50 9.57 17.39
N GLN A 72 -16.97 9.53 16.14
CA GLN A 72 -16.32 8.72 15.11
C GLN A 72 -15.24 9.55 14.42
N GLU A 73 -14.00 9.31 14.80
CA GLU A 73 -12.81 9.79 14.10
C GLU A 73 -12.36 8.73 13.09
N THR A 74 -12.03 9.16 11.87
CA THR A 74 -11.52 8.27 10.82
C THR A 74 -10.20 8.82 10.29
N ALA A 75 -9.23 7.92 10.16
CA ALA A 75 -7.97 8.18 9.47
C ALA A 75 -7.86 7.19 8.30
N SER A 76 -7.36 7.67 7.16
CA SER A 76 -7.19 6.85 5.96
C SER A 76 -5.70 6.62 5.69
N ALA A 77 -5.37 5.42 5.23
CA ALA A 77 -4.04 5.10 4.72
C ALA A 77 -4.07 5.05 3.19
N SER A 78 -2.96 5.44 2.56
CA SER A 78 -2.76 5.27 1.12
C SER A 78 -1.84 4.08 0.87
N ALA A 79 -2.17 3.26 -0.13
CA ALA A 79 -1.31 2.18 -0.60
C ALA A 79 -0.77 2.55 -1.99
N THR A 80 0.52 2.32 -2.20
CA THR A 80 1.20 2.55 -3.49
C THR A 80 1.99 1.30 -3.87
N ALA A 81 1.99 0.98 -5.16
CA ALA A 81 2.85 -0.03 -5.74
C ALA A 81 3.49 0.55 -7.02
N THR A 82 4.74 0.18 -7.26
CA THR A 82 5.46 0.53 -8.50
C THR A 82 5.72 -0.75 -9.26
N ILE A 83 5.35 -0.77 -10.53
CA ILE A 83 5.67 -1.86 -11.46
C ILE A 83 6.89 -1.41 -12.24
N ILE A 84 7.95 -2.23 -12.23
CA ILE A 84 9.20 -1.99 -12.96
C ILE A 84 9.19 -2.76 -14.29
N THR A 85 10.00 -2.32 -15.26
CA THR A 85 10.20 -3.08 -16.51
C THR A 85 10.91 -4.40 -16.20
N PRO A 86 10.46 -5.54 -16.74
CA PRO A 86 11.18 -6.81 -16.59
C PRO A 86 12.60 -6.74 -17.17
N ILE A 87 13.55 -7.39 -16.51
CA ILE A 87 14.89 -7.58 -17.08
C ILE A 87 14.81 -8.59 -18.22
N ALA A 88 15.50 -8.30 -19.32
CA ALA A 88 15.60 -9.18 -20.48
C ALA A 88 17.01 -9.19 -21.06
N ILE A 89 17.39 -10.30 -21.68
CA ILE A 89 18.65 -10.47 -22.40
C ILE A 89 18.40 -11.03 -23.80
N VAL A 90 19.09 -10.49 -24.79
CA VAL A 90 19.00 -10.92 -26.20
C VAL A 90 20.38 -11.16 -26.76
N LYS A 91 20.59 -12.31 -27.40
CA LYS A 91 21.78 -12.58 -28.22
C LYS A 91 21.69 -11.80 -29.53
N ASN A 92 22.69 -10.96 -29.82
CA ASN A 92 22.77 -10.19 -31.05
C ASN A 92 23.78 -10.77 -32.05
N THR A 93 24.85 -11.40 -31.58
CA THR A 93 25.93 -11.91 -32.44
C THR A 93 26.61 -13.11 -31.77
N ASP A 94 26.95 -14.12 -32.56
CA ASP A 94 27.70 -15.30 -32.13
C ASP A 94 29.20 -15.03 -32.04
N MET A 95 29.89 -15.83 -31.23
CA MET A 95 31.35 -15.78 -31.12
C MET A 95 31.99 -16.58 -32.26
N VAL A 96 32.98 -15.98 -32.92
CA VAL A 96 33.70 -16.60 -34.03
C VAL A 96 35.19 -16.32 -33.87
N PHE A 97 36.01 -17.37 -33.83
CA PHE A 97 37.49 -17.24 -33.74
C PHE A 97 38.17 -17.03 -35.10
N GLY A 98 37.46 -17.28 -36.20
CA GLY A 98 37.96 -17.17 -37.56
C GLY A 98 38.68 -18.43 -38.04
N ASN A 99 39.45 -18.31 -39.11
CA ASN A 99 40.24 -19.42 -39.64
C ASN A 99 41.56 -19.51 -38.87
N ILE A 100 41.85 -20.68 -38.29
CA ILE A 100 43.05 -20.89 -37.48
C ILE A 100 43.95 -21.91 -38.20
N ALA A 101 45.22 -21.57 -38.35
CA ALA A 101 46.27 -22.49 -38.77
C ALA A 101 47.21 -22.79 -37.61
N VAL A 102 47.43 -24.07 -37.35
CA VAL A 102 48.16 -24.61 -36.19
C VAL A 102 49.40 -25.37 -36.66
N GLN A 103 50.42 -25.47 -35.81
CA GLN A 103 51.53 -26.39 -36.03
C GLN A 103 51.19 -27.82 -35.58
N THR A 104 51.58 -28.78 -36.40
CA THR A 104 51.61 -30.21 -36.01
C THR A 104 52.70 -30.43 -34.97
N ASP A 105 52.48 -31.38 -34.06
CA ASP A 105 53.39 -31.78 -32.97
C ASP A 105 53.76 -30.65 -31.98
N ALA A 106 53.02 -29.55 -31.97
CA ALA A 106 53.19 -28.43 -31.03
C ALA A 106 52.10 -28.42 -29.96
N ALA A 107 52.51 -28.37 -28.69
CA ALA A 107 51.61 -28.20 -27.54
C ALA A 107 51.47 -26.73 -27.13
N GLY A 108 50.43 -26.40 -26.36
CA GLY A 108 50.24 -25.05 -25.80
C GLY A 108 49.85 -23.99 -26.83
N GLN A 109 49.18 -24.41 -27.91
CA GLN A 109 48.70 -23.51 -28.95
C GLN A 109 47.39 -22.88 -28.47
N THR A 110 47.30 -21.54 -28.48
CA THR A 110 46.10 -20.84 -28.03
C THR A 110 45.75 -19.66 -28.93
N VAL A 111 44.46 -19.34 -28.97
CA VAL A 111 43.92 -18.12 -29.57
C VAL A 111 43.17 -17.35 -28.50
N THR A 112 43.53 -16.10 -28.26
CA THR A 112 42.79 -15.20 -27.38
C THR A 112 42.00 -14.20 -28.19
N LEU A 113 40.67 -14.24 -28.05
CA LEU A 113 39.71 -13.31 -28.62
C LEU A 113 39.25 -12.31 -27.54
N GLY A 114 39.43 -11.01 -27.80
CA GLY A 114 39.02 -9.96 -26.86
C GLY A 114 37.49 -9.86 -26.71
N ALA A 115 37.03 -9.58 -25.50
CA ALA A 115 35.62 -9.29 -25.19
C ALA A 115 35.31 -7.81 -25.47
N ALA A 116 35.18 -7.41 -26.74
CA ALA A 116 34.92 -6.02 -27.11
C ALA A 116 34.16 -5.91 -28.45
N SER A 117 33.65 -4.72 -28.76
CA SER A 117 32.96 -4.43 -30.04
C SER A 117 33.85 -4.58 -31.27
N ASP A 118 35.14 -4.29 -31.10
CA ASP A 118 36.19 -4.38 -32.11
C ASP A 118 37.12 -5.57 -31.81
N ALA A 119 36.55 -6.67 -31.29
CA ALA A 119 37.28 -7.85 -30.84
C ALA A 119 38.42 -8.25 -31.79
N ASN A 120 39.64 -7.99 -31.35
CA ASN A 120 40.84 -8.44 -32.03
C ASN A 120 41.22 -9.81 -31.47
N ALA A 121 41.59 -10.73 -32.37
CA ALA A 121 42.16 -12.00 -31.98
C ALA A 121 43.70 -11.90 -31.95
N SER A 122 44.29 -12.50 -30.93
CA SER A 122 45.73 -12.60 -30.71
C SER A 122 46.10 -14.07 -30.49
N PHE A 123 47.33 -14.44 -30.79
CA PHE A 123 47.72 -15.85 -30.97
C PHE A 123 49.11 -16.09 -30.40
N THR A 124 49.39 -17.33 -30.00
CA THR A 124 50.78 -17.75 -29.75
C THR A 124 51.56 -17.79 -31.08
N SER A 125 52.90 -17.70 -31.02
CA SER A 125 53.75 -17.68 -32.22
C SER A 125 53.65 -18.93 -33.11
N LEU A 126 52.99 -19.97 -32.62
CA LEU A 126 52.79 -21.25 -33.30
C LEU A 126 51.44 -21.32 -34.05
N VAL A 127 50.63 -20.27 -33.92
CA VAL A 127 49.30 -20.15 -34.51
C VAL A 127 49.26 -18.93 -35.42
N THR A 128 48.61 -19.06 -36.58
CA THR A 128 48.41 -17.95 -37.52
C THR A 128 46.97 -17.86 -37.99
N LEU A 129 46.56 -16.66 -38.41
CA LEU A 129 45.30 -16.43 -39.14
C LEU A 129 45.59 -16.34 -40.62
N PRO A 130 45.19 -17.34 -41.41
CA PRO A 130 45.34 -17.29 -42.85
C PRO A 130 44.59 -16.06 -43.43
N ASN A 131 45.23 -15.39 -44.39
CA ASN A 131 44.66 -14.22 -45.06
C ASN A 131 43.70 -14.59 -46.21
N PHE A 132 43.69 -15.86 -46.64
CA PHE A 132 42.77 -16.38 -47.64
C PHE A 132 41.46 -16.84 -46.99
N ASN A 133 40.32 -16.56 -47.65
CA ASN A 133 38.97 -16.90 -47.14
C ASN A 133 38.74 -16.42 -45.69
N LYS A 134 39.22 -15.21 -45.37
CA LYS A 134 39.23 -14.67 -44.01
C LYS A 134 37.83 -14.59 -43.42
N VAL A 135 37.59 -15.41 -42.41
CA VAL A 135 36.48 -15.20 -41.46
C VAL A 135 37.00 -14.25 -40.38
N THR A 136 36.33 -13.11 -40.21
CA THR A 136 36.74 -12.10 -39.23
C THR A 136 36.39 -12.57 -37.82
N PRO A 137 37.37 -12.61 -36.90
CA PRO A 137 37.08 -12.91 -35.50
C PRO A 137 36.08 -11.91 -34.92
N THR A 138 35.09 -12.40 -34.19
CA THR A 138 33.99 -11.59 -33.65
C THR A 138 33.63 -12.11 -32.26
N ALA A 139 33.59 -11.23 -31.26
CA ALA A 139 33.09 -11.58 -29.93
C ALA A 139 31.57 -11.82 -29.97
N ALA A 140 31.07 -12.72 -29.12
CA ALA A 140 29.64 -12.82 -28.92
C ALA A 140 29.10 -11.54 -28.26
N LYS A 141 27.91 -11.12 -28.66
CA LYS A 141 27.28 -9.89 -28.18
C LYS A 141 25.89 -10.20 -27.64
N PHE A 142 25.63 -9.75 -26.42
CA PHE A 142 24.32 -9.78 -25.79
C PHE A 142 23.93 -8.36 -25.37
N THR A 143 22.64 -8.05 -25.50
CA THR A 143 22.06 -6.81 -24.99
C THR A 143 21.16 -7.15 -23.81
N VAL A 144 21.48 -6.58 -22.64
CA VAL A 144 20.62 -6.60 -21.46
C VAL A 144 19.77 -5.34 -21.47
N SER A 145 18.50 -5.45 -21.08
CA SER A 145 17.55 -4.34 -21.05
C SER A 145 16.64 -4.42 -19.83
N GLY A 146 16.13 -3.27 -19.40
CA GLY A 146 15.27 -3.12 -18.23
C GLY A 146 15.12 -1.67 -17.78
N ASP A 147 14.69 -1.43 -16.54
CA ASP A 147 14.56 -0.08 -15.98
C ASP A 147 15.91 0.67 -15.88
N VAL A 148 15.84 1.98 -16.14
CA VAL A 148 16.97 2.91 -16.09
C VAL A 148 17.53 2.99 -14.66
N ASP A 149 18.86 3.00 -14.55
CA ASP A 149 19.63 3.09 -13.30
C ASP A 149 19.55 1.86 -12.37
N TYR A 150 18.86 0.80 -12.78
CA TYR A 150 18.84 -0.46 -12.02
C TYR A 150 20.15 -1.22 -12.21
N THR A 151 20.54 -1.96 -11.17
CA THR A 151 21.69 -2.88 -11.21
C THR A 151 21.21 -4.32 -11.36
N TYR A 152 22.06 -5.14 -11.96
CA TYR A 152 21.78 -6.56 -12.16
C TYR A 152 23.04 -7.39 -11.97
N SER A 153 22.84 -8.67 -11.72
CA SER A 153 23.87 -9.70 -11.76
C SER A 153 23.64 -10.61 -12.96
N PHE A 154 24.70 -11.23 -13.46
CA PHE A 154 24.59 -12.18 -14.54
C PHE A 154 25.50 -13.39 -14.33
N ASP A 155 25.11 -14.53 -14.87
CA ASP A 155 25.86 -15.77 -14.80
C ASP A 155 26.08 -16.34 -16.20
N TYR A 156 27.24 -16.99 -16.37
CA TYR A 156 27.67 -17.65 -17.60
C TYR A 156 28.73 -18.70 -17.23
N PRO A 157 28.86 -19.79 -18.03
CA PRO A 157 29.85 -20.82 -17.76
C PRO A 157 31.27 -20.28 -17.90
N ALA A 158 32.19 -20.73 -17.04
CA ALA A 158 33.58 -20.31 -17.12
C ALA A 158 34.29 -20.84 -18.38
N THR A 159 33.88 -22.02 -18.84
CA THR A 159 34.44 -22.69 -20.02
C THR A 159 33.34 -23.29 -20.89
N ILE A 160 33.62 -23.41 -22.18
CA ILE A 160 32.82 -24.18 -23.14
C ILE A 160 33.71 -25.10 -23.96
N SER A 161 33.12 -26.14 -24.54
CA SER A 161 33.81 -27.07 -25.43
C SER A 161 33.34 -26.91 -26.87
N LEU A 162 34.29 -26.88 -27.79
CA LEU A 162 34.04 -27.12 -29.21
C LEU A 162 34.48 -28.54 -29.57
N THR A 163 33.83 -29.16 -30.54
CA THR A 163 34.28 -30.44 -31.08
C THR A 163 34.16 -30.50 -32.59
N ASN A 164 35.09 -31.22 -33.22
CA ASN A 164 34.98 -31.74 -34.57
C ASN A 164 34.98 -33.26 -34.46
N THR A 165 33.81 -33.84 -34.22
CA THR A 165 33.62 -35.27 -33.88
C THR A 165 34.19 -35.64 -32.50
N GLU A 166 35.40 -36.19 -32.41
CA GLU A 166 36.02 -36.67 -31.16
C GLU A 166 37.13 -35.78 -30.60
N ASP A 167 37.63 -34.79 -31.37
CA ASP A 167 38.68 -33.90 -30.89
C ASP A 167 38.06 -32.68 -30.18
N PRO A 168 38.17 -32.52 -28.85
CA PRO A 168 37.67 -31.34 -28.16
C PRO A 168 38.68 -30.20 -28.21
N MET A 169 38.17 -28.97 -28.30
CA MET A 169 38.87 -27.76 -27.90
C MET A 169 38.11 -27.12 -26.73
N THR A 170 38.83 -26.46 -25.83
CA THR A 170 38.21 -25.73 -24.71
C THR A 170 38.35 -24.24 -24.94
N ILE A 171 37.29 -23.49 -24.69
CA ILE A 171 37.35 -22.03 -24.60
C ILE A 171 37.15 -21.63 -23.15
N THR A 172 38.10 -20.89 -22.60
CA THR A 172 37.92 -20.17 -21.33
C THR A 172 37.32 -18.80 -21.62
N LEU A 173 36.07 -18.58 -21.21
CA LEU A 173 35.29 -17.38 -21.55
C LEU A 173 35.71 -16.18 -20.72
N THR A 174 35.69 -15.00 -21.35
CA THR A 174 35.90 -13.71 -20.71
C THR A 174 34.79 -12.74 -21.09
N CYS A 175 34.43 -11.82 -20.19
CA CYS A 175 33.40 -10.81 -20.40
C CYS A 175 34.03 -9.41 -20.24
N ASN A 176 33.47 -8.42 -20.94
CA ASN A 176 33.86 -7.01 -20.77
C ASN A 176 33.36 -6.39 -19.46
N VAL A 177 32.38 -7.01 -18.81
CA VAL A 177 31.78 -6.57 -17.54
C VAL A 177 32.04 -7.61 -16.48
N GLU A 178 32.28 -7.17 -15.24
CA GLU A 178 32.40 -8.09 -14.11
C GLU A 178 31.05 -8.73 -13.76
N LYS A 179 31.05 -10.04 -13.54
CA LYS A 179 29.89 -10.94 -13.40
C LYS A 179 28.78 -10.47 -12.43
N ALA A 180 29.10 -9.63 -11.44
CA ALA A 180 28.16 -9.15 -10.42
C ALA A 180 27.96 -7.61 -10.44
N ALA A 181 28.38 -6.92 -11.50
CA ALA A 181 28.50 -5.47 -11.53
C ALA A 181 27.69 -4.78 -12.65
N GLY A 182 26.70 -5.45 -13.23
CA GLY A 182 25.90 -4.89 -14.32
C GLY A 182 25.08 -3.68 -13.90
N LYS A 183 25.01 -2.66 -14.75
CA LYS A 183 24.21 -1.44 -14.54
C LYS A 183 23.53 -0.97 -15.83
N LEU A 184 22.20 -0.85 -15.77
CA LEU A 184 21.36 -0.34 -16.86
C LEU A 184 21.30 1.19 -16.86
N ALA A 185 22.44 1.86 -17.07
CA ALA A 185 22.54 3.32 -16.97
C ALA A 185 21.54 4.09 -17.85
N LEU A 186 21.17 3.54 -19.01
CA LEU A 186 20.15 4.09 -19.91
C LEU A 186 19.06 3.05 -20.23
N GLY A 187 18.79 2.14 -19.29
CA GLY A 187 17.83 1.03 -19.46
C GLY A 187 18.36 -0.13 -20.31
N SER A 188 19.65 -0.09 -20.68
CA SER A 188 20.31 -1.17 -21.41
C SER A 188 21.82 -1.18 -21.16
N GLU A 189 22.43 -2.36 -21.26
CA GLU A 189 23.87 -2.59 -21.22
C GLU A 189 24.26 -3.68 -22.24
N ILE A 190 25.45 -3.54 -22.85
CA ILE A 190 25.98 -4.51 -23.80
C ILE A 190 27.06 -5.34 -23.14
N LEU A 191 26.87 -6.66 -23.20
CA LEU A 191 27.87 -7.65 -22.80
C LEU A 191 28.54 -8.21 -24.05
N TYR A 192 29.86 -8.14 -24.08
CA TYR A 192 30.70 -8.82 -25.05
C TYR A 192 31.38 -10.01 -24.38
N PHE A 193 31.33 -11.16 -25.04
CA PHE A 193 32.01 -12.38 -24.61
C PHE A 193 33.09 -12.75 -25.61
N GLY A 194 34.32 -12.82 -25.11
CA GLY A 194 35.48 -13.36 -25.80
C GLY A 194 36.00 -14.58 -25.04
N GLY A 195 37.27 -14.90 -25.25
CA GLY A 195 37.89 -15.98 -24.50
C GLY A 195 39.20 -16.48 -25.10
N THR A 196 39.81 -17.41 -24.41
CA THR A 196 41.01 -18.12 -24.89
C THR A 196 40.60 -19.52 -25.32
N LEU A 197 40.77 -19.82 -26.60
CA LEU A 197 40.63 -21.15 -27.19
C LEU A 197 41.95 -21.90 -27.04
N ASP A 198 41.91 -23.02 -26.34
CA ASP A 198 43.01 -23.97 -26.18
C ASP A 198 42.93 -25.03 -27.28
N ILE A 199 44.03 -25.17 -28.03
CA ILE A 199 44.16 -26.08 -29.16
C ILE A 199 45.08 -27.23 -28.75
N GLY A 200 44.58 -28.45 -28.91
CA GLY A 200 45.34 -29.66 -28.62
C GLY A 200 46.52 -29.88 -29.56
N THR A 201 47.45 -30.74 -29.15
CA THR A 201 48.49 -31.26 -30.04
C THR A 201 47.86 -32.07 -31.17
N ASN A 202 48.33 -31.92 -32.41
CA ASN A 202 47.83 -32.68 -33.56
C ASN A 202 46.32 -32.56 -33.77
N GLN A 203 45.77 -31.39 -33.43
CA GLN A 203 44.38 -31.04 -33.67
C GLN A 203 44.01 -31.23 -35.15
N ALA A 204 43.00 -32.05 -35.43
CA ALA A 204 42.58 -32.32 -36.80
C ALA A 204 42.05 -31.05 -37.50
N ALA A 205 42.27 -30.97 -38.81
CA ALA A 205 41.66 -29.90 -39.60
C ALA A 205 40.15 -30.10 -39.74
N GLY A 206 39.37 -29.03 -39.58
CA GLY A 206 37.95 -29.04 -39.86
C GLY A 206 37.19 -27.97 -39.07
N VAL A 207 35.86 -28.07 -39.09
CA VAL A 207 34.97 -27.11 -38.42
C VAL A 207 34.68 -27.62 -37.01
N TYR A 208 35.01 -26.81 -36.02
CA TYR A 208 34.73 -27.06 -34.61
C TYR A 208 33.48 -26.28 -34.22
N ASN A 209 32.45 -27.00 -33.75
CA ASN A 209 31.19 -26.40 -33.29
C ASN A 209 31.04 -26.58 -31.79
N THR A 210 30.30 -25.67 -31.16
CA THR A 210 29.99 -25.78 -29.73
C THR A 210 29.24 -27.08 -29.44
N VAL A 211 29.70 -27.84 -28.43
CA VAL A 211 29.01 -29.06 -27.98
C VAL A 211 27.67 -28.70 -27.35
N THR A 212 27.67 -27.66 -26.53
CA THR A 212 26.50 -27.07 -25.89
C THR A 212 26.65 -25.56 -25.95
N ASP A 213 25.65 -24.86 -26.49
CA ASP A 213 25.62 -23.39 -26.46
C ASP A 213 25.80 -22.88 -25.03
N PHE A 214 26.53 -21.77 -24.85
CA PHE A 214 26.59 -21.15 -23.53
C PHE A 214 25.43 -20.19 -23.33
N ASP A 215 24.74 -20.38 -22.20
CA ASP A 215 23.68 -19.50 -21.78
C ASP A 215 24.22 -18.39 -20.87
N VAL A 216 23.66 -17.19 -21.04
CA VAL A 216 23.87 -16.05 -20.16
C VAL A 216 22.55 -15.76 -19.45
N THR A 217 22.55 -15.84 -18.13
CA THR A 217 21.36 -15.57 -17.30
C THR A 217 21.52 -14.24 -16.60
N VAL A 218 20.46 -13.43 -16.54
CA VAL A 218 20.46 -12.11 -15.89
C VAL A 218 19.37 -12.03 -14.82
N ASN A 219 19.66 -11.35 -13.71
CA ASN A 219 18.71 -11.12 -12.62
C ASN A 219 18.91 -9.71 -12.03
N TYR A 220 17.82 -9.00 -11.73
CA TYR A 220 17.92 -7.79 -10.92
C TYR A 220 18.49 -8.08 -9.53
N ASN A 221 19.21 -7.10 -8.99
CA ASN A 221 19.72 -7.12 -7.60
C ASN A 221 18.66 -6.62 -6.61
#